data_AF-A0A2V6NF54-F1
#
_entry.id   AF-A0A2V6NF54-F1
#
_cell.length_a   1.000
_cell.length_b   1.000
_cell.length_c   1.000
_cell.angle_alpha   90.00
_cell.angle_beta   90.00
_cell.angle_gamma   90.00
#
_symmetry.space_group_name_H-M   'P 1'
#
loop_
_entity.id
_entity.type
_entity.pdbx_description
1 polymer ?
#
loop_
_entity_poly.entity_id
_entity_poly.type
_entity_poly.pdbx_seq_one_letter_code
_entity_poly.pdbx_strand_id
1 'polypeptide(L)'
;MAATLTETFTLGHSPDPDDAFMFYAMAANKIDLRGYRFEHRLEDIQTLNERAMRGELHISAVSIHACAYVADKYLLLPCGA
;
A
#
# COMPACT_ATOMS: atom_id res chain seq x y z
N MET A 1 -17.40 9.80 -24.05
CA MET A 1 -17.27 9.80 -22.58
C MET A 1 -16.87 8.39 -22.16
N ALA A 2 -15.61 8.17 -21.80
CA ALA A 2 -15.18 6.86 -21.32
C ALA A 2 -15.45 6.80 -19.81
N ALA A 3 -16.25 5.82 -19.37
CA ALA A 3 -16.34 5.48 -17.97
C ALA A 3 -14.99 4.91 -17.54
N THR A 4 -14.17 5.70 -16.87
CA THR A 4 -12.95 5.20 -16.21
C THR A 4 -13.39 4.34 -15.03
N LEU A 5 -13.07 3.06 -15.09
CA LEU A 5 -13.18 2.14 -13.97
C LEU A 5 -12.51 2.79 -12.74
N THR A 6 -13.30 3.24 -11.76
CA THR A 6 -12.79 3.62 -10.44
C THR A 6 -12.45 2.35 -9.68
N GLU A 7 -11.36 1.69 -10.10
CA GLU A 7 -10.80 0.57 -9.37
C GLU A 7 -10.19 1.10 -8.06
N THR A 8 -10.58 0.49 -6.96
CA THR A 8 -10.08 0.83 -5.62
C THR A 8 -8.90 -0.06 -5.31
N PHE A 9 -7.73 0.53 -5.10
CA PHE A 9 -6.51 -0.16 -4.72
C PHE A 9 -6.45 -0.33 -3.21
N THR A 10 -6.07 -1.52 -2.74
CA THR A 10 -5.81 -1.75 -1.32
C THR A 10 -4.36 -1.36 -1.00
N LEU A 11 -4.18 -0.51 0.01
CA LEU A 11 -2.90 0.00 0.48
C LEU A 11 -2.69 -0.44 1.94
N GLY A 12 -1.90 -1.48 2.14
CA GLY A 12 -1.50 -1.95 3.47
C GLY A 12 -0.31 -1.16 4.00
N HIS A 13 -0.45 -0.60 5.20
CA HIS A 13 0.64 0.04 5.92
C HIS A 13 0.43 -0.11 7.43
N SER A 14 1.46 0.08 8.23
CA SER A 14 1.35 0.00 9.68
C SER A 14 0.58 1.20 10.24
N PRO A 15 0.04 1.09 11.47
CA PRO A 15 -0.49 2.23 12.21
C PRO A 15 0.64 3.07 12.88
N ASP A 16 1.90 2.83 12.55
CA ASP A 16 3.03 3.53 13.17
C ASP A 16 3.12 5.00 12.72
N PRO A 17 3.71 5.89 13.54
CA PRO A 17 3.70 7.33 13.26
C PRO A 17 4.34 7.74 11.93
N ASP A 18 5.35 7.02 11.48
CA ASP A 18 6.06 7.23 10.22
C ASP A 18 5.19 6.87 9.00
N ASP A 19 4.50 5.73 9.03
CA ASP A 19 3.53 5.36 8.00
C ASP A 19 2.33 6.31 7.98
N ALA A 20 1.82 6.67 9.16
CA ALA A 20 0.75 7.66 9.28
C ALA A 20 1.14 9.00 8.67
N PHE A 21 2.39 9.45 8.89
CA PHE A 21 2.92 10.66 8.29
C PHE A 21 3.04 10.53 6.77
N MET A 22 3.61 9.42 6.27
CA MET A 22 3.83 9.16 4.86
C MET A 22 2.52 9.18 4.04
N PHE A 23 1.48 8.55 4.56
CA PHE A 23 0.21 8.38 3.85
C PHE A 23 -0.87 9.41 4.23
N TYR A 24 -0.60 10.31 5.18
CA TYR A 24 -1.57 11.31 5.65
C TYR A 24 -2.23 12.09 4.51
N ALA A 25 -1.43 12.58 3.57
CA ALA A 25 -1.94 13.43 2.50
C ALA A 25 -2.89 12.67 1.56
N MET A 26 -2.67 11.36 1.37
CA MET A 26 -3.58 10.49 0.63
C MET A 26 -4.87 10.25 1.41
N ALA A 27 -4.77 9.81 2.66
CA ALA A 27 -5.92 9.51 3.51
C ALA A 27 -6.82 10.74 3.77
N ALA A 28 -6.22 11.92 3.90
CA ALA A 28 -6.92 13.18 4.14
C ALA A 28 -7.33 13.93 2.86
N ASN A 29 -7.16 13.34 1.67
CA ASN A 29 -7.45 13.94 0.36
C ASN A 29 -6.79 15.33 0.18
N LYS A 30 -5.52 15.45 0.59
CA LYS A 30 -4.73 16.69 0.52
C LYS A 30 -3.81 16.77 -0.71
N ILE A 31 -3.77 15.73 -1.53
CA ILE A 31 -3.03 15.67 -2.79
C ILE A 31 -3.93 15.16 -3.91
N ASP A 32 -3.56 15.48 -5.16
CA ASP A 32 -4.25 14.95 -6.33
C ASP A 32 -3.90 13.46 -6.50
N LEU A 33 -4.89 12.60 -6.23
CA LEU A 33 -4.79 11.15 -6.43
C LEU A 33 -4.96 10.73 -7.89
N ARG A 34 -5.06 11.69 -8.82
CA ARG A 34 -5.09 11.48 -10.28
C ARG A 34 -6.23 10.54 -10.72
N GLY A 35 -7.33 10.53 -9.98
CA GLY A 35 -8.50 9.68 -10.21
C GLY A 35 -8.41 8.26 -9.60
N TYR A 36 -7.29 7.90 -8.96
CA TYR A 36 -7.17 6.64 -8.23
C TYR A 36 -7.91 6.70 -6.88
N ARG A 37 -8.40 5.55 -6.43
CA ARG A 37 -9.01 5.37 -5.10
C ARG A 37 -8.20 4.38 -4.30
N PHE A 38 -8.01 4.66 -3.02
CA PHE A 38 -7.26 3.81 -2.11
C PHE A 38 -8.10 3.43 -0.91
N GLU A 39 -8.15 2.13 -0.61
CA GLU A 39 -8.63 1.59 0.65
C GLU A 39 -7.42 1.27 1.54
N HIS A 40 -7.25 2.04 2.61
CA HIS A 40 -6.16 1.86 3.55
C HIS A 40 -6.43 0.67 4.49
N ARG A 41 -5.44 -0.22 4.64
CA ARG A 41 -5.48 -1.38 5.54
C ARG A 41 -4.38 -1.23 6.58
N LEU A 42 -4.76 -0.81 7.78
CA LEU A 42 -3.83 -0.56 8.89
C LEU A 42 -3.63 -1.86 9.68
N GLU A 43 -2.47 -2.49 9.51
CA GLU A 43 -2.14 -3.79 10.11
C GLU A 43 -0.66 -3.81 10.51
N ASP A 44 -0.27 -4.63 11.49
CA ASP A 44 1.14 -4.73 11.88
C ASP A 44 2.01 -5.32 10.76
N ILE A 45 3.32 -5.02 10.78
CA ILE A 45 4.23 -5.40 9.70
C ILE A 45 4.31 -6.92 9.48
N GLN A 46 4.11 -7.75 10.52
CA GLN A 46 4.14 -9.20 10.37
C GLN A 46 2.88 -9.69 9.65
N THR A 47 1.71 -9.19 10.02
CA THR A 47 0.46 -9.45 9.29
C THR A 47 0.59 -9.03 7.83
N LEU A 48 1.13 -7.83 7.56
CA LEU A 48 1.35 -7.34 6.19
C LEU A 48 2.32 -8.23 5.39
N ASN A 49 3.43 -8.68 6.00
CA ASN A 49 4.36 -9.62 5.36
C ASN A 49 3.64 -10.91 4.93
N GLU A 50 2.82 -11.49 5.81
CA GLU A 50 2.08 -12.73 5.52
C GLU A 50 1.04 -12.54 4.41
N ARG A 51 0.36 -11.40 4.37
CA ARG A 51 -0.61 -11.06 3.33
C ARG A 51 0.05 -10.78 1.99
N ALA A 52 1.22 -10.13 1.99
CA ALA A 52 2.04 -9.94 0.79
C ALA A 52 2.54 -11.29 0.24
N MET A 53 2.95 -12.22 1.10
CA MET A 53 3.29 -13.58 0.66
C MET A 53 2.11 -14.30 -0.03
N ARG A 54 0.86 -13.97 0.34
CA ARG A 54 -0.36 -14.50 -0.28
C ARG A 54 -0.88 -13.67 -1.46
N GLY A 55 -0.30 -12.50 -1.74
CA GLY A 55 -0.74 -11.64 -2.85
C GLY A 55 -2.08 -10.93 -2.62
N GLU A 56 -2.47 -10.70 -1.37
CA GLU A 56 -3.82 -10.21 -1.03
C GLU A 56 -4.02 -8.70 -1.19
N LEU A 57 -2.93 -7.94 -1.22
CA LEU A 57 -2.95 -6.48 -1.26
C LEU A 57 -2.38 -5.97 -2.57
N HIS A 58 -2.93 -4.88 -3.12
CA HIS A 58 -2.37 -4.28 -4.33
C HIS A 58 -1.04 -3.57 -4.03
N ILE A 59 -0.96 -2.91 -2.87
CA ILE A 59 0.21 -2.21 -2.37
C ILE A 59 0.33 -2.56 -0.88
N SER A 60 1.53 -2.91 -0.41
CA SER A 60 1.78 -3.26 0.99
C SER A 60 3.14 -2.76 1.43
N ALA A 61 3.21 -2.17 2.63
CA ALA A 61 4.44 -2.13 3.40
C ALA A 61 4.88 -3.56 3.70
N VAL A 62 6.19 -3.80 3.64
CA VAL A 62 6.81 -5.10 3.92
C VAL A 62 8.16 -4.86 4.55
N SER A 63 8.59 -5.77 5.41
CA SER A 63 9.96 -5.76 5.90
C SER A 63 10.95 -6.01 4.76
N ILE A 64 12.16 -5.44 4.85
CA ILE A 64 13.21 -5.69 3.83
C ILE A 64 13.56 -7.18 3.71
N HIS A 65 13.41 -7.94 4.79
CA HIS A 65 13.56 -9.39 4.78
C HIS A 65 12.48 -10.05 3.92
N ALA A 66 11.20 -9.66 4.09
CA ALA A 66 10.08 -10.19 3.32
C ALA A 66 10.16 -9.83 1.83
N CYS A 67 10.73 -8.68 1.44
CA CYS A 67 10.90 -8.27 0.04
C CYS A 67 11.51 -9.37 -0.85
N ALA A 68 12.51 -10.09 -0.36
CA ALA A 68 13.18 -11.14 -1.13
C ALA A 68 12.24 -12.32 -1.47
N TYR A 69 11.21 -12.55 -0.67
CA TYR A 69 10.28 -13.68 -0.81
C TYR A 69 9.00 -13.34 -1.58
N VAL A 70 8.80 -12.06 -1.89
CA VAL A 70 7.60 -11.58 -2.61
C VAL A 70 7.92 -10.94 -3.96
N ALA A 71 9.19 -11.00 -4.38
CA ALA A 71 9.68 -10.41 -5.62
C ALA A 71 9.09 -11.04 -6.90
N ASP A 72 8.49 -12.22 -6.80
CA ASP A 72 7.72 -12.87 -7.87
C ASP A 72 6.33 -12.25 -8.06
N LYS A 73 5.82 -11.51 -7.07
CA LYS A 73 4.46 -10.94 -7.03
C LYS A 73 4.45 -9.42 -7.02
N TYR A 74 5.45 -8.80 -6.40
CA TYR A 74 5.50 -7.37 -6.14
C TYR A 74 6.75 -6.72 -6.72
N LEU A 75 6.61 -5.43 -7.04
CA LEU A 75 7.72 -4.55 -7.36
C LEU A 75 7.98 -3.62 -6.17
N LEU A 76 9.26 -3.40 -5.85
CA LEU A 76 9.65 -2.41 -4.86
C LEU A 76 9.47 -1.00 -5.46
N LEU A 77 8.72 -0.15 -4.77
CA LEU A 77 8.49 1.23 -5.19
C LEU A 77 9.74 2.10 -4.88
N PRO A 78 10.02 3.13 -5.69
CA PRO A 78 11.13 4.06 -5.44
C PRO A 78 10.82 5.08 -4.32
N CYS A 79 9.74 4.87 -3.58
CA CYS A 79 9.29 5.68 -2.46
C CYS A 79 8.82 4.77 -1.32
N GLY A 80 8.95 5.24 -0.08
CA GLY A 80 8.75 4.45 1.13
C GLY A 80 9.76 4.87 2.20
N ALA A 81 9.62 4.32 3.41
CA ALA A 81 10.55 4.44 4.52
C ALA A 81 11.25 3.10 4.78
#